data_AF-A0A9P7X7F4-F1
#
_entry.id   AF-A0A9P7X7F4-F1
#
_cell.length_a   1.000
_cell.length_b   1.000
_cell.length_c   1.000
_cell.angle_alpha   90.00
_cell.angle_beta   90.00
_cell.angle_gamma   90.00
#
_symmetry.space_group_name_H-M   'P 1'
#
loop_
_entity.id
_entity.type
_entity.pdbx_description
1 polymer ?
#
loop_
_entity_poly.entity_id
_entity_poly.type
_entity_poly.pdbx_seq_one_letter_code
_entity_poly.pdbx_strand_id
1 'polypeptide(L)'
;MGGDTLQAAKASLQVLSTIVKAVPIPEPFKSAVVGIPDAILQIIAIVEVAKGNMEDTQVLALYIATVTDRTIRPLDLPRVTPTTQNRIREFQETPRQITDEITILASGRSLRKWVFNYDRDASKLGALKQRVVDAITGIQLETVVTTGHQVDIMHEDQQAIIQKQDLAYQDRQAIIQKQGLAYQEQQGFIRKQQEEEIDRFIALLGNGDSGSSKKPPCLDGTRASLLQWITRWIESEDDSKRSLCLIGAAGRGKSSVGASVAEQERGLERLGAEFYFTMDQKDRNEGVIPVLARQLALWQGGKLRNEIASAIHADRDIVQRRLEVQFRKLIQEPLETLTNGPETGDTPGRTGRMR
;
A
#
# COMPACT_ATOMS: atom_id res chain seq x y z
N MET A 1 -29.49 -55.24 -16.10
CA MET A 1 -29.75 -53.94 -15.43
C MET A 1 -28.71 -53.56 -14.38
N GLY A 2 -27.97 -54.48 -13.73
CA GLY A 2 -26.96 -54.10 -12.71
C GLY A 2 -25.57 -53.68 -13.20
N GLY A 3 -25.30 -53.67 -14.52
CA GLY A 3 -24.00 -53.27 -15.08
C GLY A 3 -23.80 -51.76 -15.15
N ASP A 4 -24.86 -51.02 -15.48
CA ASP A 4 -24.80 -49.56 -15.66
C ASP A 4 -24.68 -48.80 -14.32
N THR A 5 -25.30 -49.32 -13.25
CA THR A 5 -25.25 -48.73 -11.91
C THR A 5 -23.86 -48.87 -11.26
N LEU A 6 -23.19 -50.01 -11.46
CA LEU A 6 -21.83 -50.23 -10.96
C LEU A 6 -20.82 -49.31 -11.66
N GLN A 7 -20.98 -49.12 -12.97
CA GLN A 7 -20.10 -48.25 -13.75
C GLN A 7 -20.28 -46.76 -13.38
N ALA A 8 -21.51 -46.33 -13.09
CA ALA A 8 -21.80 -45.00 -12.56
C ALA A 8 -21.19 -44.77 -11.16
N ALA A 9 -21.27 -45.78 -10.28
CA ALA A 9 -20.66 -45.73 -8.94
C ALA A 9 -19.12 -45.64 -9.04
N LYS A 10 -18.50 -46.39 -9.94
CA LYS A 10 -17.06 -46.37 -10.23
C LYS A 10 -16.58 -45.01 -10.73
N ALA A 11 -17.27 -44.40 -11.70
CA ALA A 11 -16.94 -43.06 -12.18
C ALA A 11 -17.05 -42.02 -11.05
N SER A 12 -18.09 -42.12 -10.23
CA SER A 12 -18.30 -41.22 -9.09
C SER A 12 -17.21 -41.35 -8.01
N LEU A 13 -16.73 -42.58 -7.74
CA LEU A 13 -15.61 -42.82 -6.81
C LEU A 13 -14.28 -42.27 -7.32
N GLN A 14 -14.03 -42.35 -8.62
CA GLN A 14 -12.81 -41.80 -9.23
C GLN A 14 -12.75 -40.27 -9.10
N VAL A 15 -13.89 -39.61 -9.31
CA VAL A 15 -14.03 -38.17 -9.12
C VAL A 15 -13.81 -37.80 -7.64
N LEU A 16 -14.45 -38.52 -6.72
CA LEU A 16 -14.26 -38.30 -5.28
C LEU A 16 -12.82 -38.51 -4.82
N SER A 17 -12.16 -39.59 -5.24
CA SER A 17 -10.73 -39.83 -4.92
C SER A 17 -9.84 -38.69 -5.40
N THR A 18 -10.13 -38.14 -6.59
CA THR A 18 -9.38 -37.01 -7.17
C THR A 18 -9.60 -35.72 -6.37
N ILE A 19 -10.86 -35.41 -6.02
CA ILE A 19 -11.22 -34.22 -5.24
C ILE A 19 -10.58 -34.29 -3.85
N VAL A 20 -10.70 -35.42 -3.17
CA VAL A 20 -10.16 -35.62 -1.82
C VAL A 20 -8.64 -35.47 -1.80
N LYS A 21 -7.92 -35.98 -2.81
CA LYS A 21 -6.45 -35.84 -2.93
C LYS A 21 -6.01 -34.39 -3.17
N ALA A 22 -6.87 -33.55 -3.74
CA ALA A 22 -6.60 -32.14 -3.99
C ALA A 22 -6.86 -31.24 -2.78
N VAL A 23 -7.66 -31.68 -1.81
CA VAL A 23 -7.96 -30.93 -0.59
C VAL A 23 -6.93 -31.25 0.50
N PRO A 24 -6.29 -30.25 1.14
CA PRO A 24 -5.36 -30.47 2.23
C PRO A 24 -6.10 -30.91 3.51
N ILE A 25 -6.32 -32.21 3.65
CA ILE A 25 -7.02 -32.82 4.79
C ILE A 25 -6.02 -33.12 5.94
N PRO A 26 -6.27 -32.65 7.18
CA PRO A 26 -5.43 -32.96 8.35
C PRO A 26 -5.47 -34.44 8.74
N GLU A 27 -4.38 -34.98 9.28
CA GLU A 27 -4.39 -36.30 9.94
C GLU A 27 -5.19 -36.24 11.26
N PRO A 28 -5.94 -37.29 11.66
CA PRO A 28 -5.98 -38.67 11.12
C PRO A 28 -6.97 -38.89 9.95
N PHE A 29 -7.70 -37.85 9.52
CA PHE A 29 -8.83 -37.95 8.59
C PHE A 29 -8.42 -38.32 7.17
N LYS A 30 -7.18 -37.99 6.78
CA LYS A 30 -6.65 -38.25 5.43
C LYS A 30 -6.68 -39.74 5.07
N SER A 31 -6.34 -40.62 6.02
CA SER A 31 -6.34 -42.07 5.82
C SER A 31 -7.73 -42.62 5.48
N ALA A 32 -8.77 -42.11 6.13
CA ALA A 32 -10.15 -42.49 5.91
C ALA A 32 -10.69 -41.93 4.59
N VAL A 33 -10.55 -40.63 4.38
CA VAL A 33 -11.17 -39.95 3.24
C VAL A 33 -10.49 -40.34 1.92
N VAL A 34 -9.17 -40.56 1.92
CA VAL A 34 -8.42 -41.00 0.71
C VAL A 34 -8.46 -42.52 0.54
N GLY A 35 -8.29 -43.27 1.63
CA GLY A 35 -8.11 -44.72 1.58
C GLY A 35 -9.39 -45.49 1.29
N ILE A 36 -10.55 -44.98 1.72
CA ILE A 36 -11.83 -45.67 1.53
C ILE A 36 -12.26 -45.67 0.04
N PRO A 37 -12.28 -44.55 -0.71
CA PRO A 37 -12.63 -44.56 -2.13
C PRO A 37 -11.71 -45.45 -2.99
N ASP A 38 -10.41 -45.42 -2.74
CA ASP A 38 -9.42 -46.21 -3.48
C ASP A 38 -9.59 -47.72 -3.21
N ALA A 39 -9.88 -48.10 -1.97
CA ALA A 39 -10.13 -49.50 -1.61
C ALA A 39 -11.44 -50.02 -2.19
N ILE A 40 -12.48 -49.18 -2.30
CA ILE A 40 -13.73 -49.55 -2.97
C ILE A 40 -13.54 -49.71 -4.48
N LEU A 41 -12.77 -48.83 -5.13
CA LEU A 41 -12.45 -48.98 -6.55
C LEU A 41 -11.74 -50.32 -6.84
N GLN A 42 -10.88 -50.76 -5.92
CA GLN A 42 -10.25 -52.08 -5.99
C GLN A 42 -11.27 -53.22 -5.80
N ILE A 43 -12.21 -53.09 -4.86
CA ILE A 43 -13.31 -54.04 -4.69
C ILE A 43 -14.15 -54.15 -5.97
N ILE A 44 -14.57 -53.02 -6.56
CA ILE A 44 -15.34 -53.00 -7.81
C ILE A 44 -14.58 -53.69 -8.95
N ALA A 45 -13.28 -53.41 -9.10
CA ALA A 45 -12.45 -54.04 -10.12
C ALA A 45 -12.40 -55.57 -9.97
N ILE A 46 -12.35 -56.09 -8.74
CA ILE A 46 -12.36 -57.53 -8.48
C ILE A 46 -13.76 -58.13 -8.74
N VAL A 47 -14.85 -57.43 -8.37
CA VAL A 47 -16.24 -57.86 -8.67
C VAL A 47 -16.48 -57.95 -10.19
N GLU A 48 -15.94 -57.02 -10.97
CA GLU A 48 -16.06 -57.01 -12.44
C GLU A 48 -15.32 -58.18 -13.10
N VAL A 49 -14.19 -58.59 -12.54
CA VAL A 49 -13.37 -59.72 -13.05
C VAL A 49 -13.98 -61.07 -12.69
N ALA A 50 -14.69 -61.17 -11.56
CA ALA A 50 -15.39 -62.36 -11.10
C ALA A 50 -16.59 -62.71 -12.01
N LYS A 51 -16.34 -63.29 -13.19
CA LYS A 51 -17.36 -63.77 -14.15
C LYS A 51 -18.06 -65.06 -13.70
N GLY A 52 -18.60 -65.06 -12.48
CA GLY A 52 -19.39 -66.17 -11.93
C GLY A 52 -18.59 -67.38 -11.45
N ASN A 53 -17.27 -67.25 -11.29
CA ASN A 53 -16.41 -68.31 -10.76
C ASN A 53 -16.30 -68.21 -9.23
N MET A 54 -16.44 -69.34 -8.53
CA MET A 54 -16.58 -69.38 -7.06
C MET A 54 -15.27 -69.06 -6.32
N GLU A 55 -14.11 -69.37 -6.93
CA GLU A 55 -12.77 -68.97 -6.46
C GLU A 55 -12.64 -67.44 -6.40
N ASP A 56 -13.07 -66.74 -7.45
CA ASP A 56 -13.06 -65.27 -7.49
C ASP A 56 -13.99 -64.66 -6.42
N THR A 57 -15.04 -65.40 -6.01
CA THR A 57 -16.02 -64.96 -5.01
C THR A 57 -15.48 -65.09 -3.58
N GLN A 58 -14.66 -66.11 -3.30
CA GLN A 58 -13.96 -66.26 -2.02
C GLN A 58 -12.81 -65.25 -1.88
N VAL A 59 -12.05 -65.01 -2.96
CA VAL A 59 -11.02 -63.96 -3.01
C VAL A 59 -11.66 -62.59 -2.78
N LEU A 60 -12.83 -62.34 -3.36
CA LEU A 60 -13.61 -61.13 -3.12
C LEU A 60 -13.97 -60.97 -1.63
N ALA A 61 -14.49 -62.02 -0.98
CA ALA A 61 -14.87 -61.97 0.42
C ALA A 61 -13.67 -61.72 1.36
N LEU A 62 -12.55 -62.42 1.13
CA LEU A 62 -11.32 -62.26 1.92
C LEU A 62 -10.73 -60.85 1.76
N TYR A 63 -10.80 -60.31 0.54
CA TYR A 63 -10.30 -58.98 0.22
C TYR A 63 -11.18 -57.87 0.81
N ILE A 64 -12.51 -58.00 0.73
CA ILE A 64 -13.47 -57.08 1.38
C ILE A 64 -13.24 -57.05 2.89
N ALA A 65 -13.06 -58.21 3.55
CA ALA A 65 -12.71 -58.25 4.98
C ALA A 65 -11.39 -57.53 5.28
N THR A 66 -10.35 -57.76 4.47
CA THR A 66 -9.02 -57.16 4.67
C THR A 66 -9.05 -55.64 4.50
N VAL A 67 -9.79 -55.14 3.51
CA VAL A 67 -10.04 -53.71 3.31
C VAL A 67 -10.81 -53.14 4.50
N THR A 68 -11.89 -53.79 4.91
CA THR A 68 -12.72 -53.35 6.05
C THR A 68 -11.92 -53.24 7.35
N ASP A 69 -11.03 -54.19 7.62
CA ASP A 69 -10.23 -54.20 8.85
C ASP A 69 -9.10 -53.13 8.84
N ARG A 70 -8.52 -52.83 7.67
CA ARG A 70 -7.38 -51.91 7.54
C ARG A 70 -7.75 -50.45 7.31
N THR A 71 -8.85 -50.16 6.63
CA THR A 71 -9.21 -48.78 6.24
C THR A 71 -10.42 -48.24 7.01
N ILE A 72 -11.32 -49.12 7.47
CA ILE A 72 -12.63 -48.71 8.04
C ILE A 72 -12.65 -48.81 9.58
N ARG A 73 -11.90 -49.75 10.17
CA ARG A 73 -11.82 -49.97 11.63
C ARG A 73 -11.13 -48.86 12.45
N PRO A 74 -10.16 -48.09 11.93
CA PRO A 74 -9.52 -47.00 12.69
C PRO A 74 -10.34 -45.69 12.80
N LEU A 75 -11.53 -45.60 12.21
CA LEU A 75 -12.33 -44.37 12.25
C LEU A 75 -13.06 -44.19 13.59
N ASP A 76 -12.36 -43.72 14.60
CA ASP A 76 -12.98 -43.06 15.75
C ASP A 76 -12.68 -41.56 15.66
N LEU A 77 -13.56 -40.82 14.98
CA LEU A 77 -13.35 -39.41 14.65
C LEU A 77 -13.87 -38.51 15.80
N PRO A 78 -13.01 -37.77 16.53
CA PRO A 78 -13.39 -37.13 17.80
C PRO A 78 -14.38 -35.94 17.74
N ARG A 79 -14.91 -35.57 16.57
CA ARG A 79 -15.71 -34.34 16.38
C ARG A 79 -16.74 -34.46 15.26
N VAL A 80 -17.48 -35.56 15.24
CA VAL A 80 -18.51 -35.82 14.22
C VAL A 80 -19.90 -35.76 14.86
N THR A 81 -20.90 -35.25 14.13
CA THR A 81 -22.28 -35.19 14.64
C THR A 81 -22.80 -36.59 14.98
N PRO A 82 -23.64 -36.75 16.03
CA PRO A 82 -24.08 -38.07 16.50
C PRO A 82 -24.78 -38.90 15.41
N THR A 83 -25.53 -38.23 14.51
CA THR A 83 -26.16 -38.83 13.34
C THR A 83 -25.16 -39.42 12.36
N THR A 84 -24.06 -38.72 12.11
CA THR A 84 -23.00 -39.21 11.20
C THR A 84 -22.19 -40.32 11.88
N GLN A 85 -21.95 -40.21 13.19
CA GLN A 85 -21.26 -41.28 13.94
C GLN A 85 -22.05 -42.61 13.97
N ASN A 86 -23.39 -42.55 14.03
CA ASN A 86 -24.24 -43.73 13.93
C ASN A 86 -24.22 -44.36 12.52
N ARG A 87 -24.17 -43.54 11.48
CA ARG A 87 -24.07 -44.01 10.08
C ARG A 87 -22.71 -44.65 9.78
N ILE A 88 -21.63 -44.12 10.36
CA ILE A 88 -20.30 -44.74 10.32
C ILE A 88 -20.32 -46.16 10.92
N ARG A 89 -21.02 -46.37 12.05
CA ARG A 89 -21.13 -47.71 12.68
C ARG A 89 -21.96 -48.67 11.83
N GLU A 90 -23.11 -48.24 11.34
CA GLU A 90 -23.97 -49.05 10.46
C GLU A 90 -23.23 -49.45 9.17
N PHE A 91 -22.38 -48.55 8.67
CA PHE A 91 -21.49 -48.80 7.57
C PHE A 91 -20.36 -49.80 7.91
N GLN A 92 -19.72 -49.71 9.08
CA GLN A 92 -18.71 -50.67 9.55
C GLN A 92 -19.25 -52.11 9.64
N GLU A 93 -20.55 -52.26 9.90
CA GLU A 93 -21.21 -53.57 10.09
C GLU A 93 -21.63 -54.23 8.77
N THR A 94 -21.98 -53.45 7.74
CA THR A 94 -22.58 -53.97 6.50
C THR A 94 -21.64 -54.84 5.63
N PRO A 95 -20.38 -54.44 5.34
CA PRO A 95 -19.42 -55.28 4.62
C PRO A 95 -19.06 -56.56 5.37
N ARG A 96 -19.12 -56.52 6.70
CA ARG A 96 -18.86 -57.65 7.59
C ARG A 96 -19.97 -58.70 7.47
N GLN A 97 -21.22 -58.26 7.54
CA GLN A 97 -22.39 -59.12 7.30
C GLN A 97 -22.34 -59.78 5.91
N ILE A 98 -21.94 -59.03 4.88
CA ILE A 98 -21.77 -59.54 3.51
C ILE A 98 -20.66 -60.61 3.45
N THR A 99 -19.52 -60.38 4.11
CA THR A 99 -18.40 -61.33 4.13
C THR A 99 -18.76 -62.62 4.88
N ASP A 100 -19.45 -62.49 6.01
CA ASP A 100 -19.91 -63.62 6.80
C ASP A 100 -20.93 -64.46 6.01
N GLU A 101 -21.88 -63.82 5.32
CA GLU A 101 -22.84 -64.49 4.45
C GLU A 101 -22.15 -65.24 3.29
N ILE A 102 -21.16 -64.64 2.63
CA ILE A 102 -20.41 -65.30 1.53
C ILE A 102 -19.61 -66.50 2.06
N THR A 103 -19.01 -66.36 3.25
CA THR A 103 -18.23 -67.43 3.90
C THR A 103 -19.13 -68.60 4.30
N ILE A 104 -20.33 -68.32 4.80
CA ILE A 104 -21.36 -69.33 5.11
C ILE A 104 -21.85 -70.02 3.83
N LEU A 105 -22.05 -69.27 2.75
CA LEU A 105 -22.45 -69.83 1.45
C LEU A 105 -21.35 -70.71 0.83
N ALA A 106 -20.09 -70.36 1.03
CA ALA A 106 -18.92 -71.09 0.53
C ALA A 106 -18.61 -72.37 1.34
N SER A 107 -18.90 -72.38 2.64
CA SER A 107 -18.57 -73.49 3.54
C SER A 107 -19.61 -74.63 3.56
N GLY A 108 -20.80 -74.43 2.98
CA GLY A 108 -21.96 -75.29 3.23
C GLY A 108 -22.32 -76.39 2.22
N ARG A 109 -21.75 -76.48 1.00
CA ARG A 109 -22.21 -77.47 0.00
C ARG A 109 -21.14 -77.99 -0.96
N SER A 110 -21.21 -79.30 -1.22
CA SER A 110 -20.48 -79.97 -2.30
C SER A 110 -20.82 -79.33 -3.66
N LEU A 111 -19.76 -79.00 -4.41
CA LEU A 111 -19.68 -78.40 -5.75
C LEU A 111 -20.76 -78.83 -6.75
N ARG A 112 -21.26 -80.07 -6.68
CA ARG A 112 -22.26 -80.60 -7.63
C ARG A 112 -23.68 -80.07 -7.40
N LYS A 113 -24.06 -79.68 -6.18
CA LYS A 113 -25.44 -79.26 -5.86
C LYS A 113 -25.75 -77.80 -6.19
N TRP A 114 -24.69 -77.01 -6.39
CA TRP A 114 -24.74 -75.58 -6.72
C TRP A 114 -24.98 -75.37 -8.23
N VAL A 115 -24.38 -76.21 -9.07
CA VAL A 115 -24.57 -76.21 -10.53
C VAL A 115 -26.02 -76.53 -10.96
N PHE A 116 -26.79 -77.26 -10.15
CA PHE A 116 -28.17 -77.66 -10.49
C PHE A 116 -29.27 -76.64 -10.11
N ASN A 117 -28.96 -75.55 -9.37
CA ASN A 117 -29.94 -74.56 -8.91
C ASN A 117 -29.65 -73.13 -9.42
N TYR A 118 -29.26 -73.05 -10.69
CA TYR A 118 -28.75 -71.86 -11.38
C TYR A 118 -29.61 -70.59 -11.21
N ASP A 119 -30.94 -70.72 -11.27
CA ASP A 119 -31.87 -69.56 -11.27
C ASP A 119 -32.07 -68.93 -9.86
N ARG A 120 -32.07 -69.77 -8.83
CA ARG A 120 -32.22 -69.34 -7.42
C ARG A 120 -30.95 -68.68 -6.90
N ASP A 121 -29.79 -69.12 -7.39
CA ASP A 121 -28.49 -68.62 -6.98
C ASP A 121 -28.08 -67.36 -7.78
N ALA A 122 -28.52 -67.20 -9.03
CA ALA A 122 -28.41 -65.95 -9.78
C ALA A 122 -29.16 -64.77 -9.13
N SER A 123 -30.35 -65.03 -8.57
CA SER A 123 -31.14 -64.03 -7.84
C SER A 123 -30.47 -63.57 -6.54
N LYS A 124 -29.83 -64.50 -5.80
CA LYS A 124 -29.05 -64.16 -4.59
C LYS A 124 -27.78 -63.37 -4.92
N LEU A 125 -27.11 -63.72 -6.02
CA LEU A 125 -25.95 -62.98 -6.51
C LEU A 125 -26.35 -61.56 -6.96
N GLY A 126 -27.52 -61.40 -7.57
CA GLY A 126 -28.10 -60.09 -7.88
C GLY A 126 -28.38 -59.23 -6.65
N ALA A 127 -28.98 -59.82 -5.61
CA ALA A 127 -29.24 -59.14 -4.33
C ALA A 127 -27.93 -58.75 -3.60
N LEU A 128 -26.92 -59.62 -3.66
CA LEU A 128 -25.58 -59.34 -3.12
C LEU A 128 -24.91 -58.18 -3.85
N LYS A 129 -24.96 -58.16 -5.18
CA LYS A 129 -24.45 -57.05 -6.01
C LYS A 129 -25.15 -55.73 -5.67
N GLN A 130 -26.47 -55.76 -5.48
CA GLN A 130 -27.21 -54.55 -5.11
C GLN A 130 -26.82 -54.05 -3.71
N ARG A 131 -26.70 -54.93 -2.71
CA ARG A 131 -26.23 -54.55 -1.36
C ARG A 131 -24.82 -53.97 -1.37
N VAL A 132 -23.93 -54.50 -2.22
CA VAL A 132 -22.58 -53.94 -2.41
C VAL A 132 -22.66 -52.54 -3.05
N VAL A 133 -23.50 -52.34 -4.07
CA VAL A 133 -23.71 -51.01 -4.68
C VAL A 133 -24.32 -50.01 -3.68
N ASP A 134 -25.29 -50.42 -2.87
CA ASP A 134 -25.92 -49.58 -1.85
C ASP A 134 -24.93 -49.23 -0.72
N ALA A 135 -24.08 -50.18 -0.31
CA ALA A 135 -22.99 -49.91 0.64
C ALA A 135 -21.97 -48.92 0.06
N ILE A 136 -21.60 -49.07 -1.21
CA ILE A 136 -20.65 -48.18 -1.89
C ILE A 136 -21.18 -46.75 -1.99
N THR A 137 -22.44 -46.59 -2.39
CA THR A 137 -23.06 -45.27 -2.52
C THR A 137 -23.28 -44.60 -1.16
N GLY A 138 -23.58 -45.37 -0.11
CA GLY A 138 -23.61 -44.88 1.28
C GLY A 138 -22.28 -44.26 1.72
N ILE A 139 -21.16 -44.94 1.41
CA ILE A 139 -19.81 -44.45 1.72
C ILE A 139 -19.47 -43.15 0.99
N GLN A 140 -19.86 -43.05 -0.28
CA GLN A 140 -19.61 -41.86 -1.09
C GLN A 140 -20.26 -40.62 -0.47
N LEU A 141 -21.53 -40.73 -0.08
CA LEU A 141 -22.26 -39.62 0.52
C LEU A 141 -21.63 -39.18 1.85
N GLU A 142 -21.18 -40.13 2.67
CA GLU A 142 -20.58 -39.86 3.97
C GLU A 142 -19.17 -39.26 3.87
N THR A 143 -18.38 -39.71 2.89
CA THR A 143 -17.06 -39.11 2.56
C THR A 143 -17.23 -37.64 2.14
N VAL A 144 -18.28 -37.32 1.38
CA VAL A 144 -18.61 -35.93 0.99
C VAL A 144 -19.07 -35.09 2.20
N VAL A 145 -19.89 -35.65 3.09
CA VAL A 145 -20.38 -34.92 4.28
C VAL A 145 -19.25 -34.61 5.26
N THR A 146 -18.36 -35.58 5.51
CA THR A 146 -17.22 -35.40 6.42
C THR A 146 -16.19 -34.42 5.87
N THR A 147 -15.91 -34.44 4.56
CA THR A 147 -15.04 -33.45 3.92
C THR A 147 -15.65 -32.06 3.90
N GLY A 148 -16.94 -31.94 3.59
CA GLY A 148 -17.65 -30.65 3.65
C GLY A 148 -17.57 -30.02 5.03
N HIS A 149 -17.88 -30.79 6.08
CA HIS A 149 -17.80 -30.31 7.46
C HIS A 149 -16.38 -29.86 7.85
N GLN A 150 -15.34 -30.58 7.39
CA GLN A 150 -13.96 -30.20 7.67
C GLN A 150 -13.56 -28.90 6.96
N VAL A 151 -14.03 -28.70 5.73
CA VAL A 151 -13.80 -27.45 4.98
C VAL A 151 -14.45 -26.27 5.69
N ASP A 152 -15.66 -26.45 6.24
CA ASP A 152 -16.35 -25.39 7.00
C ASP A 152 -15.58 -25.00 8.27
N ILE A 153 -15.09 -25.99 9.04
CA ILE A 153 -14.26 -25.74 10.22
C ILE A 153 -12.97 -24.99 9.83
N MET A 154 -12.30 -25.45 8.77
CA MET A 154 -11.07 -24.80 8.28
C MET A 154 -11.34 -23.37 7.83
N HIS A 155 -12.49 -23.10 7.21
CA HIS A 155 -12.88 -21.77 6.79
C HIS A 155 -13.17 -20.85 8.00
N GLU A 156 -13.86 -21.33 9.03
CA GLU A 156 -14.08 -20.57 10.28
C GLU A 156 -12.76 -20.23 11.00
N ASP A 157 -11.87 -21.22 11.15
CA ASP A 157 -10.55 -21.00 11.76
C ASP A 157 -9.71 -19.99 10.95
N GLN A 158 -9.73 -20.09 9.62
CA GLN A 158 -9.06 -19.12 8.75
C GLN A 158 -9.65 -17.72 8.87
N GLN A 159 -10.98 -17.58 8.95
CA GLN A 159 -11.62 -16.29 9.15
C GLN A 159 -11.22 -15.64 10.48
N ALA A 160 -11.12 -16.42 11.56
CA ALA A 160 -10.66 -15.91 12.86
C ALA A 160 -9.19 -15.43 12.81
N ILE A 161 -8.32 -16.11 12.05
CA ILE A 161 -6.93 -15.68 11.84
C ILE A 161 -6.87 -14.37 11.05
N ILE A 162 -7.62 -14.27 9.94
CA ILE A 162 -7.69 -13.07 9.11
C ILE A 162 -8.15 -11.88 9.94
N GLN A 163 -9.24 -12.02 10.72
CA GLN A 163 -9.73 -10.95 11.58
C GLN A 163 -8.67 -10.46 12.58
N LYS A 164 -7.92 -11.37 13.22
CA LYS A 164 -6.82 -11.00 14.12
C LYS A 164 -5.69 -10.27 13.40
N GLN A 165 -5.37 -10.69 12.18
CA GLN A 165 -4.35 -10.02 11.36
C GLN A 165 -4.80 -8.63 10.92
N ASP A 166 -6.06 -8.46 10.55
CA ASP A 166 -6.65 -7.17 10.16
C ASP A 166 -6.61 -6.18 11.33
N LEU A 167 -7.01 -6.60 12.54
CA LEU A 167 -6.88 -5.79 13.76
C LEU A 167 -5.42 -5.38 14.01
N ALA A 168 -4.48 -6.32 13.95
CA ALA A 168 -3.06 -6.01 14.12
C ALA A 168 -2.49 -5.11 13.01
N TYR A 169 -3.04 -5.18 11.80
CA TYR A 169 -2.68 -4.28 10.70
C TYR A 169 -3.20 -2.86 10.96
N GLN A 170 -4.46 -2.73 11.39
CA GLN A 170 -5.06 -1.44 11.76
C GLN A 170 -4.30 -0.76 12.90
N ASP A 171 -3.92 -1.50 13.94
CA ASP A 171 -3.11 -0.97 15.04
C ASP A 171 -1.74 -0.45 14.55
N ARG A 172 -1.06 -1.20 13.67
CA ARG A 172 0.20 -0.76 13.06
C ARG A 172 0.02 0.50 12.21
N GLN A 173 -1.06 0.59 11.43
CA GLN A 173 -1.37 1.78 10.65
C GLN A 173 -1.59 3.01 11.56
N ALA A 174 -2.30 2.84 12.68
CA ALA A 174 -2.50 3.91 13.64
C ALA A 174 -1.19 4.38 14.30
N ILE A 175 -0.26 3.45 14.60
CA ILE A 175 1.07 3.80 15.12
C ILE A 175 1.87 4.60 14.08
N ILE A 176 1.92 4.13 12.82
CA ILE A 176 2.61 4.81 11.73
C ILE A 176 2.04 6.21 11.53
N GLN A 177 0.71 6.36 11.55
CA GLN A 177 0.05 7.65 11.42
C GLN A 177 0.41 8.61 12.56
N LYS A 178 0.38 8.13 13.81
CA LYS A 178 0.80 8.93 14.98
C LYS A 178 2.26 9.36 14.90
N GLN A 179 3.15 8.46 14.47
CA GLN A 179 4.56 8.78 14.26
C GLN A 179 4.74 9.81 13.13
N GLY A 180 3.97 9.70 12.05
CA GLY A 180 3.94 10.67 10.96
C GLY A 180 3.54 12.06 11.44
N LEU A 181 2.48 12.16 12.25
CA LEU A 181 2.05 13.43 12.85
C LEU A 181 3.11 14.02 13.78
N ALA A 182 3.69 13.21 14.68
CA ALA A 182 4.75 13.66 15.58
C ALA A 182 5.98 14.16 14.82
N TYR A 183 6.36 13.49 13.73
CA TYR A 183 7.46 13.93 12.88
C TYR A 183 7.14 15.28 12.20
N GLN A 184 5.91 15.46 11.69
CA GLN A 184 5.48 16.73 11.09
C GLN A 184 5.48 17.87 12.11
N GLU A 185 5.01 17.64 13.33
CA GLU A 185 5.06 18.63 14.41
C GLU A 185 6.49 19.02 14.76
N GLN A 186 7.40 18.03 14.87
CA GLN A 186 8.81 18.28 15.11
C GLN A 186 9.46 19.09 13.98
N GLN A 187 9.17 18.77 12.72
CA GLN A 187 9.66 19.54 11.57
C GLN A 187 9.10 20.97 11.57
N GLY A 188 7.83 21.14 11.92
CA GLY A 188 7.20 22.44 12.08
C GLY A 188 7.88 23.28 13.17
N PHE A 189 8.24 22.66 14.30
CA PHE A 189 8.98 23.31 15.38
C PHE A 189 10.38 23.76 14.94
N ILE A 190 11.14 22.87 14.29
CA ILE A 190 12.49 23.19 13.79
C ILE A 190 12.42 24.34 12.77
N ARG A 191 11.48 24.26 11.82
CA ARG A 191 11.28 25.32 10.82
C ARG A 191 10.95 26.65 11.48
N LYS A 192 10.04 26.66 12.45
CA LYS A 192 9.68 27.89 13.18
C LYS A 192 10.87 28.49 13.92
N GLN A 193 11.69 27.66 14.57
CA GLN A 193 12.92 28.12 15.22
C GLN A 193 13.92 28.73 14.23
N GLN A 194 14.08 28.12 13.05
CA GLN A 194 14.93 28.67 11.99
C GLN A 194 14.40 30.02 11.48
N GLU A 195 13.09 30.13 11.24
CA GLU A 195 12.45 31.39 10.80
C GLU A 195 12.65 32.51 11.85
N GLU A 196 12.49 32.20 13.14
CA GLU A 196 12.73 33.14 14.25
C GLU A 196 14.22 33.54 14.38
N GLU A 197 15.15 32.64 14.10
CA GLU A 197 16.58 32.95 14.06
C GLU A 197 16.95 33.86 12.88
N ILE A 198 16.41 33.58 11.70
CA ILE A 198 16.56 34.43 10.52
C ILE A 198 16.00 35.83 10.80
N ASP A 199 14.81 35.93 11.41
CA ASP A 199 14.22 37.22 11.81
C ASP A 199 15.12 38.00 12.76
N ARG A 200 15.72 37.31 13.75
CA ARG A 200 16.68 37.94 14.66
C ARG A 200 17.90 38.49 13.93
N PHE A 201 18.44 37.78 12.93
CA PHE A 201 19.58 38.29 12.15
C PHE A 201 19.20 39.45 11.25
N ILE A 202 18.05 39.40 10.58
CA ILE A 202 17.58 40.52 9.76
C ILE A 202 17.29 41.77 10.63
N ALA A 203 16.84 41.59 11.87
CA ALA A 203 16.65 42.70 12.80
C ALA A 203 17.96 43.43 13.17
N LEU A 204 19.12 42.76 13.10
CA LEU A 204 20.44 43.37 13.36
C LEU A 204 20.83 44.43 12.33
N LEU A 205 20.22 44.41 11.14
CA LEU A 205 20.41 45.46 10.12
C LEU A 205 19.75 46.80 10.51
N GLY A 206 19.02 46.83 11.64
CA GLY A 206 18.37 48.01 12.19
C GLY A 206 16.99 48.26 11.60
N ASN A 207 16.20 49.13 12.24
CA ASN A 207 14.84 49.45 11.78
C ASN A 207 14.81 50.31 10.51
N GLY A 208 15.97 50.83 10.09
CA GLY A 208 16.19 51.40 8.78
C GLY A 208 15.10 52.34 8.30
N ASP A 209 14.95 53.49 8.95
CA ASP A 209 14.20 54.58 8.32
C ASP A 209 14.87 54.88 6.97
N SER A 210 14.12 54.85 5.88
CA SER A 210 14.58 55.10 4.49
C SER A 210 15.13 56.53 4.28
N GLY A 211 15.41 57.26 5.36
CA GLY A 211 15.69 58.68 5.42
C GLY A 211 14.44 59.45 5.82
N SER A 212 14.55 60.30 6.84
CA SER A 212 13.47 61.07 7.46
C SER A 212 12.94 62.24 6.61
N SER A 213 13.02 62.15 5.28
CA SER A 213 12.60 63.21 4.34
C SER A 213 12.35 62.64 2.96
N LYS A 214 11.32 61.80 2.82
CA LYS A 214 10.76 61.46 1.51
C LYS A 214 10.55 62.77 0.73
N LYS A 215 11.23 62.93 -0.40
CA LYS A 215 10.99 64.09 -1.27
C LYS A 215 9.61 63.93 -1.88
N PRO A 216 8.83 65.01 -2.00
CA PRO A 216 7.53 64.91 -2.66
C PRO A 216 7.75 64.43 -4.10
N PRO A 217 6.86 63.57 -4.62
CA PRO A 217 6.86 63.18 -6.02
C PRO A 217 6.73 64.43 -6.92
N CYS A 218 7.07 64.27 -8.19
CA CYS A 218 6.72 65.25 -9.21
C CYS A 218 5.22 65.57 -9.17
N LEU A 219 4.88 66.84 -9.35
CA LEU A 219 3.49 67.26 -9.52
C LEU A 219 2.91 66.64 -10.80
N ASP A 220 1.61 66.39 -10.79
CA ASP A 220 0.90 65.80 -11.93
C ASP A 220 1.18 66.55 -13.24
N GLY A 221 1.45 65.79 -14.31
CA GLY A 221 1.79 66.33 -15.62
C GLY A 221 3.21 66.89 -15.76
N THR A 222 3.96 67.08 -14.66
CA THR A 222 5.36 67.52 -14.72
C THR A 222 6.30 66.36 -14.97
N ARG A 223 7.32 66.55 -15.82
CA ARG A 223 8.33 65.51 -16.15
C ARG A 223 7.77 64.19 -16.68
N ALA A 224 6.51 64.18 -17.17
CA ALA A 224 5.83 62.97 -17.64
C ALA A 224 6.62 62.19 -18.70
N SER A 225 7.21 62.88 -19.68
CA SER A 225 8.04 62.24 -20.72
C SER A 225 9.28 61.55 -20.16
N LEU A 226 9.90 62.13 -19.11
CA LEU A 226 11.06 61.54 -18.44
C LEU A 226 10.64 60.32 -17.62
N LEU A 227 9.58 60.43 -16.82
CA LEU A 227 9.05 59.31 -16.03
C LEU A 227 8.67 58.14 -16.94
N GLN A 228 7.96 58.40 -18.03
CA GLN A 228 7.59 57.37 -19.01
C GLN A 228 8.82 56.71 -19.65
N TRP A 229 9.87 57.49 -19.93
CA TRP A 229 11.13 56.93 -20.43
C TRP A 229 11.81 56.02 -19.39
N ILE A 230 11.83 56.42 -18.11
CA ILE A 230 12.37 55.59 -17.01
C ILE A 230 11.56 54.29 -16.87
N THR A 231 10.23 54.35 -16.90
CA THR A 231 9.38 53.15 -16.85
C THR A 231 9.71 52.18 -17.98
N ARG A 232 9.82 52.67 -19.22
CA ARG A 232 10.24 51.83 -20.36
C ARG A 232 11.64 51.26 -20.19
N TRP A 233 12.54 51.99 -19.54
CA TRP A 233 13.89 51.52 -19.24
C TRP A 233 13.86 50.39 -18.19
N ILE A 234 13.07 50.52 -17.12
CA ILE A 234 12.88 49.47 -16.10
C ILE A 234 12.30 48.19 -16.72
N GLU A 235 11.36 48.34 -17.66
CA GLU A 235 10.68 47.23 -18.32
C GLU A 235 11.46 46.63 -19.50
N SER A 236 12.59 47.23 -19.86
CA SER A 236 13.43 46.79 -20.97
C SER A 236 14.03 45.41 -20.71
N GLU A 237 14.14 44.59 -21.76
CA GLU A 237 14.79 43.28 -21.71
C GLU A 237 16.30 43.32 -21.94
N ASP A 238 16.83 44.52 -22.15
CA ASP A 238 18.25 44.79 -22.35
C ASP A 238 19.01 44.76 -21.01
N ASP A 239 19.51 43.57 -20.63
CA ASP A 239 20.28 43.33 -19.41
C ASP A 239 21.61 44.12 -19.32
N SER A 240 22.00 44.84 -20.39
CA SER A 240 23.22 45.66 -20.41
C SER A 240 23.10 46.98 -19.62
N LYS A 241 21.88 47.40 -19.24
CA LYS A 241 21.63 48.68 -18.56
C LYS A 241 20.98 48.46 -17.20
N ARG A 242 21.79 48.17 -16.18
CA ARG A 242 21.33 47.87 -14.81
C ARG A 242 21.38 49.04 -13.84
N SER A 243 21.88 50.19 -14.28
CA SER A 243 21.95 51.41 -13.46
C SER A 243 21.61 52.65 -14.28
N LEU A 244 20.86 53.55 -13.66
CA LEU A 244 20.47 54.84 -14.24
C LEU A 244 20.89 55.97 -13.30
N CYS A 245 21.68 56.92 -13.81
CA CYS A 245 22.10 58.10 -13.06
C CYS A 245 21.49 59.36 -13.69
N LEU A 246 20.70 60.10 -12.91
CA LEU A 246 20.12 61.39 -13.33
C LEU A 246 21.04 62.54 -12.88
N ILE A 247 21.73 63.15 -13.84
CA ILE A 247 22.64 64.29 -13.61
C ILE A 247 21.95 65.59 -14.02
N GLY A 248 22.13 66.66 -13.26
CA GLY A 248 21.61 67.98 -13.62
C GLY A 248 21.80 69.01 -12.52
N ALA A 249 21.51 70.28 -12.83
CA ALA A 249 21.68 71.39 -11.89
C ALA A 249 20.93 71.15 -10.56
N ALA A 250 21.49 71.67 -9.47
CA ALA A 250 20.87 71.65 -8.15
C ALA A 250 19.48 72.31 -8.19
N GLY A 251 18.54 71.85 -7.35
CA GLY A 251 17.19 72.41 -7.27
C GLY A 251 16.22 72.05 -8.42
N ARG A 252 16.65 71.29 -9.44
CA ARG A 252 15.79 70.93 -10.59
C ARG A 252 14.86 69.73 -10.38
N GLY A 253 14.68 69.27 -9.14
CA GLY A 253 13.72 68.22 -8.79
C GLY A 253 14.15 66.78 -9.11
N LYS A 254 15.46 66.49 -9.25
CA LYS A 254 15.95 65.12 -9.55
C LYS A 254 15.51 64.09 -8.51
N SER A 255 15.56 64.45 -7.24
CA SER A 255 15.09 63.59 -6.15
C SER A 255 13.58 63.37 -6.17
N SER A 256 12.80 64.36 -6.66
CA SER A 256 11.35 64.20 -6.87
C SER A 256 11.03 63.24 -8.01
N VAL A 257 11.87 63.20 -9.07
CA VAL A 257 11.75 62.17 -10.12
C VAL A 257 11.99 60.78 -9.53
N GLY A 258 13.04 60.60 -8.73
CA GLY A 258 13.29 59.33 -8.03
C GLY A 258 12.13 58.93 -7.09
N ALA A 259 11.56 59.89 -6.36
CA ALA A 259 10.41 59.65 -5.50
C ALA A 259 9.16 59.21 -6.30
N SER A 260 8.87 59.86 -7.43
CA SER A 260 7.76 59.44 -8.31
C SER A 260 7.95 58.04 -8.87
N VAL A 261 9.17 57.69 -9.30
CA VAL A 261 9.46 56.34 -9.81
C VAL A 261 9.29 55.32 -8.68
N ALA A 262 9.82 55.59 -7.49
CA ALA A 262 9.66 54.69 -6.35
C ALA A 262 8.18 54.53 -5.93
N GLU A 263 7.38 55.60 -5.96
CA GLU A 263 5.94 55.52 -5.68
C GLU A 263 5.18 54.69 -6.71
N GLN A 264 5.47 54.89 -8.00
CA GLN A 264 4.90 54.10 -9.08
C GLN A 264 5.25 52.61 -8.95
N GLU A 265 6.53 52.28 -8.77
CA GLU A 265 6.98 50.89 -8.68
C GLU A 265 6.56 50.21 -7.36
N ARG A 266 6.37 50.98 -6.29
CA ARG A 266 5.77 50.47 -5.04
C ARG A 266 4.31 50.12 -5.26
N GLY A 267 3.54 50.94 -5.97
CA GLY A 267 2.15 50.64 -6.33
C GLY A 267 2.00 49.38 -7.19
N LEU A 268 3.07 48.99 -7.89
CA LEU A 268 3.14 47.77 -8.71
C LEU A 268 3.76 46.58 -7.97
N GLU A 269 4.12 46.72 -6.69
CA GLU A 269 4.84 45.72 -5.88
C GLU A 269 6.23 45.32 -6.44
N ARG A 270 6.83 46.13 -7.31
CA ARG A 270 8.12 45.87 -7.97
C ARG A 270 9.30 46.58 -7.31
N LEU A 271 9.04 47.49 -6.37
CA LEU A 271 10.09 48.21 -5.64
C LEU A 271 10.74 47.31 -4.57
N GLY A 272 11.97 46.84 -4.84
CA GLY A 272 12.73 46.02 -3.89
C GLY A 272 13.25 46.78 -2.67
N ALA A 273 13.81 47.98 -2.88
CA ALA A 273 14.30 48.84 -1.81
C ALA A 273 14.45 50.31 -2.26
N GLU A 274 14.44 51.23 -1.32
CA GLU A 274 14.70 52.66 -1.51
C GLU A 274 15.50 53.27 -0.35
N PHE A 275 16.28 54.31 -0.67
CA PHE A 275 17.00 55.11 0.32
C PHE A 275 17.16 56.56 -0.14
N TYR A 276 16.96 57.52 0.76
CA TYR A 276 17.11 58.95 0.49
C TYR A 276 18.25 59.55 1.30
N PHE A 277 19.15 60.27 0.61
CA PHE A 277 20.21 61.05 1.25
C PHE A 277 19.77 62.50 1.50
N THR A 278 20.08 63.03 2.68
CA THR A 278 19.97 64.48 2.97
C THR A 278 21.34 65.05 3.34
N MET A 279 21.63 66.27 2.86
CA MET A 279 22.97 66.87 3.01
C MET A 279 23.34 67.25 4.46
N ASP A 280 22.34 67.32 5.34
CA ASP A 280 22.45 67.66 6.75
C ASP A 280 22.80 66.47 7.66
N GLN A 281 22.89 65.25 7.11
CA GLN A 281 23.10 64.01 7.87
C GLN A 281 24.34 63.26 7.37
N LYS A 282 25.51 63.91 7.45
CA LYS A 282 26.82 63.37 7.00
C LYS A 282 27.14 61.98 7.58
N ASP A 283 26.64 61.66 8.77
CA ASP A 283 26.95 60.42 9.48
C ASP A 283 26.03 59.24 9.10
N ARG A 284 25.01 59.43 8.25
CA ARG A 284 24.06 58.36 7.84
C ARG A 284 24.51 57.54 6.62
N ASN A 285 25.66 57.85 6.04
CA ASN A 285 26.22 57.03 4.95
C ASN A 285 26.52 55.59 5.41
N GLU A 286 26.75 55.37 6.71
CA GLU A 286 27.08 54.08 7.30
C GLU A 286 25.88 53.11 7.37
N GLY A 287 24.66 53.60 7.14
CA GLY A 287 23.43 52.80 7.23
C GLY A 287 22.79 52.42 5.88
N VAL A 288 23.27 52.92 4.74
CA VAL A 288 22.57 52.72 3.46
C VAL A 288 22.47 51.24 3.07
N ILE A 289 23.58 50.50 3.13
CA ILE A 289 23.58 49.09 2.71
C ILE A 289 22.77 48.19 3.64
N PRO A 290 22.88 48.28 4.99
CA PRO A 290 22.05 47.51 5.90
C PRO A 290 20.56 47.76 5.69
N VAL A 291 20.17 49.03 5.46
CA VAL A 291 18.77 49.39 5.21
C VAL A 291 18.26 48.79 3.90
N LEU A 292 19.02 48.90 2.81
CA LEU A 292 18.66 48.29 1.53
C LEU A 292 18.58 46.77 1.63
N ALA A 293 19.57 46.12 2.26
CA ALA A 293 19.58 44.66 2.45
C ALA A 293 18.37 44.18 3.25
N ARG A 294 17.98 44.90 4.32
CA ARG A 294 16.78 44.58 5.09
C ARG A 294 15.52 44.71 4.26
N GLN A 295 15.37 45.80 3.51
CA GLN A 295 14.20 46.00 2.64
C GLN A 295 14.11 44.90 1.58
N LEU A 296 15.22 44.54 0.94
CA LEU A 296 15.29 43.45 -0.03
C LEU A 296 14.92 42.08 0.59
N ALA A 297 15.42 41.80 1.81
CA ALA A 297 15.09 40.57 2.54
C ALA A 297 13.59 40.46 2.85
N LEU A 298 12.93 41.59 3.13
CA LEU A 298 11.49 41.64 3.39
C LEU A 298 10.64 41.63 2.11
N TRP A 299 11.14 42.23 1.03
CA TRP A 299 10.41 42.32 -0.25
C TRP A 299 10.30 40.96 -0.94
N GLN A 300 11.42 40.26 -1.16
CA GLN A 300 11.40 38.98 -1.87
C GLN A 300 11.12 37.80 -0.92
N GLY A 301 11.56 37.90 0.34
CA GLY A 301 11.52 36.80 1.29
C GLY A 301 12.34 35.58 0.83
N GLY A 302 12.01 34.41 1.40
CA GLY A 302 12.54 33.11 0.96
C GLY A 302 14.07 33.04 0.92
N LYS A 303 14.62 32.69 -0.25
CA LYS A 303 16.05 32.39 -0.43
C LYS A 303 16.94 33.64 -0.23
N LEU A 304 16.56 34.82 -0.74
CA LEU A 304 17.35 36.05 -0.55
C LEU A 304 17.49 36.39 0.93
N ARG A 305 16.38 36.32 1.66
CA ARG A 305 16.34 36.55 3.11
C ARG A 305 17.26 35.60 3.86
N ASN A 306 17.28 34.32 3.49
CA ASN A 306 18.14 33.32 4.11
C ASN A 306 19.62 33.55 3.82
N GLU A 307 19.99 33.91 2.59
CA GLU A 307 21.37 34.22 2.21
C GLU A 307 21.89 35.46 2.95
N ILE A 308 21.07 36.51 3.06
CA ILE A 308 21.41 37.71 3.83
C ILE A 308 21.59 37.36 5.32
N ALA A 309 20.69 36.57 5.89
CA ALA A 309 20.80 36.12 7.28
C ALA A 309 22.05 35.25 7.52
N SER A 310 22.42 34.40 6.54
CA SER A 310 23.64 33.60 6.57
C SER A 310 24.90 34.48 6.55
N ALA A 311 24.92 35.52 5.71
CA ALA A 311 26.01 36.49 5.68
C ALA A 311 26.20 37.21 7.03
N ILE A 312 25.10 37.57 7.71
CA ILE A 312 25.13 38.19 9.05
C ILE A 312 25.53 37.17 10.12
N HIS A 313 25.14 35.90 9.96
CA HIS A 313 25.57 34.84 10.86
C HIS A 313 27.09 34.63 10.79
N ALA A 314 27.66 34.66 9.58
CA ALA A 314 29.09 34.49 9.35
C ALA A 314 29.94 35.68 9.82
N ASP A 315 29.43 36.92 9.72
CA ASP A 315 30.10 38.13 10.20
C ASP A 315 29.11 39.02 10.98
N ARG A 316 29.13 38.90 12.31
CA ARG A 316 28.21 39.63 13.21
C ARG A 316 28.40 41.15 13.16
N ASP A 317 29.61 41.60 12.85
CA ASP A 317 29.98 43.01 12.80
C ASP A 317 29.87 43.58 11.36
N ILE A 318 29.21 42.86 10.44
CA ILE A 318 29.12 43.24 9.03
C ILE A 318 28.64 44.67 8.81
N VAL A 319 27.70 45.14 9.65
CA VAL A 319 27.14 46.51 9.62
C VAL A 319 28.18 47.59 9.95
N GLN A 320 29.27 47.24 10.63
CA GLN A 320 30.38 48.14 10.98
C GLN A 320 31.56 48.03 10.00
N ARG A 321 31.52 47.10 9.04
CA ARG A 321 32.55 46.95 8.01
C ARG A 321 32.50 48.11 7.01
N ARG A 322 33.52 48.22 6.16
CA ARG A 322 33.53 49.18 5.06
C ARG A 322 32.37 48.92 4.09
N LEU A 323 31.84 49.98 3.47
CA LEU A 323 30.68 49.94 2.59
C LEU A 323 30.83 48.94 1.43
N GLU A 324 32.04 48.79 0.88
CA GLU A 324 32.31 47.83 -0.21
C GLU A 324 32.12 46.39 0.26
N VAL A 325 32.49 46.09 1.51
CA VAL A 325 32.30 44.77 2.11
C VAL A 325 30.84 44.53 2.39
N GLN A 326 30.14 45.52 2.96
CA GLN A 326 28.71 45.45 3.19
C GLN A 326 27.95 45.18 1.88
N PHE A 327 28.22 45.95 0.83
CA PHE A 327 27.54 45.81 -0.46
C PHE A 327 27.76 44.43 -1.07
N ARG A 328 29.02 43.98 -1.10
CA ARG A 328 29.36 42.68 -1.66
C ARG A 328 28.66 41.54 -0.90
N LYS A 329 28.72 41.55 0.43
CA LYS A 329 28.25 40.44 1.27
C LYS A 329 26.74 40.43 1.50
N LEU A 330 26.09 41.60 1.58
CA LEU A 330 24.66 41.71 1.91
C LEU A 330 23.76 41.90 0.68
N ILE A 331 24.32 42.29 -0.47
CA ILE A 331 23.52 42.54 -1.69
C ILE A 331 24.05 41.70 -2.86
N GLN A 332 25.32 41.85 -3.24
CA GLN A 332 25.84 41.22 -4.45
C GLN A 332 25.86 39.68 -4.37
N GLU A 333 26.58 39.11 -3.39
CA GLU A 333 26.71 37.65 -3.24
C GLU A 333 25.34 36.97 -3.07
N PRO A 334 24.41 37.47 -2.22
CA PRO A 334 23.07 36.91 -2.14
C PRO A 334 22.30 36.90 -3.48
N LEU A 335 22.38 37.98 -4.27
CA LEU A 335 21.70 38.06 -5.58
C LEU A 335 22.36 37.14 -6.63
N GLU A 336 23.68 36.95 -6.57
CA GLU A 336 24.40 36.01 -7.43
C GLU A 336 24.00 34.55 -7.12
N THR A 337 23.76 34.20 -5.86
CA THR A 337 23.29 32.85 -5.46
C THR A 337 21.87 32.56 -5.94
N LEU A 338 21.05 33.60 -6.15
CA LEU A 338 19.70 33.45 -6.72
C LEU A 338 19.73 33.21 -8.22
N THR A 339 20.65 33.87 -8.92
CA THR A 339 20.80 33.75 -10.37
C THR A 339 21.51 32.46 -10.80
N ASN A 340 22.39 31.92 -9.96
CA ASN A 340 23.16 30.70 -10.23
C ASN A 340 22.60 29.42 -9.56
N GLY A 341 21.41 29.49 -8.93
CA GLY A 341 20.80 28.32 -8.29
C GLY A 341 20.26 27.30 -9.32
N PRO A 342 20.25 25.99 -9.00
CA PRO A 342 19.56 25.02 -9.84
C PRO A 342 18.07 25.35 -9.86
N GLU A 343 17.47 25.44 -11.04
CA GLU A 343 16.04 25.63 -11.23
C GLU A 343 15.27 24.47 -10.57
N THR A 344 14.89 24.62 -9.31
CA THR A 344 13.91 23.72 -8.69
C THR A 344 12.54 24.15 -9.18
N GLY A 345 12.07 23.50 -10.24
CA GLY A 345 10.69 23.58 -10.69
C GLY A 345 9.76 23.00 -9.63
N ASP A 346 9.10 23.86 -8.85
CA ASP A 346 7.70 23.66 -8.48
C ASP A 346 7.10 24.93 -7.84
N THR A 347 6.50 25.79 -8.66
CA THR A 347 5.27 26.56 -8.33
C THR A 347 4.78 27.30 -9.60
N PRO A 348 3.53 27.06 -10.06
CA PRO A 348 2.96 27.85 -11.13
C PRO A 348 2.43 29.17 -10.55
N GLY A 349 3.10 30.29 -10.85
CA GLY A 349 2.52 31.62 -10.60
C GLY A 349 3.44 32.69 -10.03
N ARG A 350 4.64 32.88 -10.59
CA ARG A 350 5.32 34.19 -10.73
C ARG A 350 6.67 33.93 -11.40
N THR A 351 6.67 33.73 -12.72
CA THR A 351 7.89 33.81 -13.54
C THR A 351 8.30 35.27 -13.67
N GLY A 352 8.90 35.80 -12.61
CA GLY A 352 9.75 36.98 -12.68
C GLY A 352 11.19 36.52 -12.47
N ARG A 353 11.91 36.27 -13.57
CA ARG A 353 13.37 36.18 -13.52
C ARG A 353 13.86 37.45 -12.82
N MET A 354 14.65 37.35 -11.76
CA MET A 354 15.25 38.54 -11.16
C MET A 354 16.18 39.16 -12.20
N ARG A 355 15.79 40.33 -12.70
CA ARG A 355 16.62 41.23 -13.49
C ARG A 355 17.18 42.32 -12.58
#